data_AF-A0AA38FII8-F1
#
_entry.id   AF-A0AA38FII8-F1
#
_cell.length_a   1.000
_cell.length_b   1.000
_cell.length_c   1.000
_cell.angle_alpha   90.00
_cell.angle_beta   90.00
_cell.angle_gamma   90.00
#
_symmetry.space_group_name_H-M   'P 1'
#
loop_
_entity.id
_entity.type
_entity.pdbx_description
1 polymer ?
#
loop_
_entity_poly.entity_id
_entity_poly.type
_entity_poly.pdbx_seq_one_letter_code
_entity_poly.pdbx_strand_id
1 'polypeptide(L)'
;MLNESTIKININTQDDPHILKIGQSLDVAEQEAFTSFLKTIAMFFLGHMPICPSIDPKIVVHNIVTIPDAKPIKQKLLKMHPRIALLVKEELQCLLSVSFILPIDYPQWISNIVLVTKATGGLHICMNFCDLNLACPKDDFPLPGIDQLVDLTVSHEMLSLMDGFS
;
A
#
# COMPACT_ATOMS: atom_id res chain seq x y z
N MET A 1 -14.79 18.61 -11.85
CA MET A 1 -13.80 18.83 -10.77
C MET A 1 -13.92 20.29 -10.36
N LEU A 2 -14.24 20.56 -9.11
CA LEU A 2 -14.32 21.93 -8.60
C LEU A 2 -12.95 22.60 -8.76
N ASN A 3 -12.87 23.68 -9.54
CA ASN A 3 -11.69 24.53 -9.64
C ASN A 3 -11.57 25.37 -8.35
N GLU A 4 -11.33 24.69 -7.23
CA GLU A 4 -11.11 25.35 -5.96
C GLU A 4 -9.68 25.89 -5.93
N SER A 5 -9.52 27.16 -5.56
CA SER A 5 -8.20 27.75 -5.35
C SER A 5 -7.55 27.14 -4.11
N THR A 6 -6.27 26.75 -4.20
CA THR A 6 -5.56 26.09 -3.10
C THR A 6 -4.40 26.93 -2.59
N ILE A 7 -4.15 26.89 -1.28
CA ILE A 7 -2.94 27.44 -0.65
C ILE A 7 -1.90 26.34 -0.40
N LYS A 8 -0.62 26.71 -0.42
CA LYS A 8 0.51 25.79 -0.18
C LYS A 8 0.91 25.85 1.29
N ILE A 9 1.04 24.70 1.92
CA ILE A 9 1.55 24.56 3.29
C ILE A 9 2.78 23.66 3.31
N ASN A 10 3.77 24.00 4.14
CA ASN A 10 4.90 23.12 4.43
C ASN A 10 4.61 22.34 5.71
N ILE A 11 4.60 21.02 5.62
CA ILE A 11 4.36 20.13 6.76
C ILE A 11 5.64 19.58 7.39
N ASN A 12 6.82 19.91 6.86
CA ASN A 12 8.12 19.49 7.39
C ASN A 12 9.02 20.70 7.71
N THR A 13 10.32 20.47 7.91
CA THR A 13 11.31 21.50 8.22
C THR A 13 11.53 22.47 7.04
N GLN A 14 12.20 23.59 7.31
CA GLN A 14 12.59 24.53 6.25
C GLN A 14 13.72 23.97 5.37
N ASP A 15 14.56 23.10 5.94
CA ASP A 15 15.70 22.49 5.24
C ASP A 15 15.29 21.32 4.33
N ASP A 16 14.17 20.65 4.63
CA ASP A 16 13.57 19.58 3.81
C ASP A 16 12.04 19.79 3.67
N PRO A 17 11.59 20.77 2.86
CA PRO A 17 10.19 21.15 2.81
C PRO A 17 9.34 20.11 2.07
N HIS A 18 8.21 19.72 2.68
CA HIS A 18 7.20 18.90 2.02
C HIS A 18 5.92 19.69 1.88
N ILE A 19 5.58 20.02 0.63
CA ILE A 19 4.52 20.97 0.30
C ILE A 19 3.23 20.24 -0.03
N LEU A 20 2.21 20.43 0.80
CA LEU A 20 0.83 20.03 0.53
C LEU A 20 -0.01 21.22 0.09
N LYS A 21 -1.15 20.93 -0.52
CA LYS A 21 -2.14 21.93 -0.94
C LYS A 21 -3.42 21.75 -0.13
N ILE A 22 -3.94 22.83 0.45
CA ILE A 22 -5.23 22.85 1.14
C ILE A 22 -6.16 23.87 0.49
N GLY A 23 -7.47 23.68 0.62
CA GLY A 23 -8.49 24.57 0.04
C GLY A 23 -8.39 25.98 0.61
N GLN A 24 -8.49 26.99 -0.23
CA GLN A 24 -8.50 28.39 0.20
C GLN A 24 -9.84 28.80 0.83
N SER A 25 -10.92 28.02 0.61
CA SER A 25 -12.23 28.30 1.20
C SER A 25 -12.35 27.96 2.68
N LEU A 26 -11.36 27.26 3.26
CA LEU A 26 -11.28 27.00 4.69
C LEU A 26 -11.09 28.32 5.44
N ASP A 27 -11.71 28.45 6.61
CA ASP A 27 -11.47 29.61 7.47
C ASP A 27 -10.03 29.60 8.04
N VAL A 28 -9.59 30.72 8.61
CA VAL A 28 -8.21 30.85 9.11
C VAL A 28 -7.95 29.87 10.27
N ALA A 29 -8.94 29.63 11.13
CA ALA A 29 -8.80 28.74 12.28
C ALA A 29 -8.75 27.26 11.85
N GLU A 30 -9.56 26.87 10.87
CA GLU A 30 -9.57 25.58 10.21
C GLU A 30 -8.26 25.33 9.48
N GLN A 31 -7.73 26.31 8.75
CA GLN A 31 -6.44 26.21 8.09
C GLN A 31 -5.30 25.97 9.10
N GLU A 32 -5.30 26.69 10.22
CA GLU A 32 -4.31 26.50 11.29
C GLU A 32 -4.44 25.12 11.96
N ALA A 33 -5.66 24.72 12.32
CA ALA A 33 -5.92 23.42 12.93
C ALA A 33 -5.53 22.26 12.00
N PHE A 34 -5.89 22.34 10.72
CA PHE A 34 -5.59 21.32 9.72
C PHE A 34 -4.09 21.26 9.42
N THR A 35 -3.41 22.41 9.33
CA THR A 35 -1.96 22.46 9.18
C THR A 35 -1.23 21.86 10.39
N SER A 36 -1.70 22.15 11.61
CA SER A 36 -1.15 21.58 12.85
C SER A 36 -1.34 20.05 12.91
N PHE A 37 -2.51 19.57 12.52
CA PHE A 37 -2.80 18.14 12.41
C PHE A 37 -1.87 17.47 11.38
N LEU A 38 -1.78 18.01 10.16
CA LEU A 38 -0.93 17.46 9.10
C LEU A 38 0.56 17.45 9.48
N LYS A 39 1.03 18.43 10.25
CA LYS A 39 2.39 18.42 10.83
C LYS A 39 2.58 17.31 11.86
N THR A 40 1.55 17.02 12.66
CA THR A 40 1.59 15.94 13.66
C THR A 40 1.69 14.56 12.99
N ILE A 41 0.99 14.38 11.86
CA ILE A 41 1.03 13.14 11.08
C ILE A 41 2.00 13.20 9.89
N ALA A 42 2.90 14.18 9.84
CA ALA A 42 3.79 14.40 8.69
C ALA A 42 4.65 13.17 8.37
N MET A 43 5.02 12.39 9.40
CA MET A 43 5.78 11.14 9.23
C MET A 43 5.16 10.15 8.23
N PHE A 44 3.82 10.14 8.09
CA PHE A 44 3.12 9.26 7.15
C PHE A 44 3.24 9.74 5.69
N PHE A 45 3.40 11.05 5.46
CA PHE A 45 3.45 11.64 4.12
C PHE A 45 4.87 11.79 3.56
N LEU A 46 5.87 11.84 4.43
CA LEU A 46 7.23 12.21 4.07
C LEU A 46 8.06 11.08 3.44
N GLY A 47 7.46 9.91 3.19
CA GLY A 47 8.22 8.71 2.76
C GLY A 47 9.30 8.28 3.75
N HIS A 48 9.40 8.94 4.90
CA HIS A 48 10.23 8.62 6.06
C HIS A 48 9.58 7.55 6.94
N MET A 49 8.66 6.77 6.37
CA MET A 49 8.48 5.43 6.85
C MET A 49 9.78 4.71 6.49
N PRO A 50 10.66 4.35 7.46
CA PRO A 50 11.45 3.16 7.21
C PRO A 50 10.41 2.11 6.84
N ILE A 51 10.42 1.68 5.58
CA ILE A 51 9.47 0.75 4.95
C ILE A 51 8.74 -0.02 6.03
N CYS A 52 7.45 0.31 6.24
CA CYS A 52 6.67 0.04 7.45
C CYS A 52 7.34 -0.99 8.36
N PRO A 53 7.85 -0.62 9.57
CA PRO A 53 8.27 -1.65 10.51
C PRO A 53 7.08 -2.60 10.64
N SER A 54 7.27 -3.85 10.20
CA SER A 54 6.20 -4.83 10.08
C SER A 54 5.32 -4.73 11.32
N ILE A 55 4.03 -4.44 11.13
CA ILE A 55 3.07 -4.23 12.23
C ILE A 55 3.28 -5.38 13.22
N ASP A 56 3.48 -5.06 14.51
CA ASP A 56 3.78 -6.08 15.51
C ASP A 56 2.74 -7.21 15.38
N PRO A 57 3.16 -8.46 15.13
CA PRO A 57 2.25 -9.58 15.00
C PRO A 57 1.31 -9.75 16.20
N LYS A 58 1.61 -9.15 17.36
CA LYS A 58 0.70 -9.10 18.51
C LYS A 58 -0.52 -8.21 18.29
N ILE A 59 -0.43 -7.22 17.40
CA ILE A 59 -1.53 -6.30 17.08
C ILE A 59 -2.52 -7.01 16.16
N VAL A 60 -2.05 -7.52 15.03
CA VAL A 60 -2.88 -8.21 14.06
C VAL A 60 -2.05 -9.17 13.21
N VAL A 61 -2.57 -10.38 13.01
CA VAL A 61 -2.05 -11.34 12.04
C VAL A 61 -3.21 -11.77 11.17
N HIS A 62 -3.05 -11.63 9.86
CA HIS A 62 -3.97 -12.23 8.91
C HIS A 62 -3.62 -13.69 8.73
N ASN A 63 -4.59 -14.58 8.94
CA ASN A 63 -4.43 -16.00 8.68
C ASN A 63 -5.15 -16.37 7.37
N ILE A 64 -4.39 -16.90 6.41
CA ILE A 64 -4.94 -17.37 5.14
C ILE A 64 -5.53 -18.76 5.37
N VAL A 65 -6.86 -18.83 5.39
CA VAL A 65 -7.59 -20.09 5.54
C VAL A 65 -7.73 -20.77 4.17
N THR A 66 -7.45 -22.07 4.11
CA THR A 66 -7.65 -22.88 2.90
C THR A 66 -8.84 -23.82 3.08
N ILE A 67 -9.44 -24.26 1.98
CA ILE A 67 -10.55 -25.22 1.97
C ILE A 67 -10.07 -26.54 2.60
N PRO A 68 -10.90 -27.27 3.40
CA PRO A 68 -10.47 -28.41 4.24
C PRO A 68 -9.67 -29.54 3.58
N ASP A 69 -9.68 -29.67 2.24
CA ASP A 69 -8.95 -30.69 1.49
C ASP A 69 -7.99 -30.12 0.43
N ALA A 70 -7.72 -28.81 0.46
CA ALA A 70 -6.82 -28.17 -0.48
C ALA A 70 -5.39 -28.69 -0.33
N LYS A 71 -4.83 -29.22 -1.42
CA LYS A 71 -3.45 -29.71 -1.44
C LYS A 71 -2.48 -28.55 -1.71
N PRO A 72 -1.40 -28.40 -0.92
CA PRO A 72 -0.38 -27.42 -1.21
C PRO A 72 0.27 -27.61 -2.58
N ILE A 73 0.44 -26.51 -3.30
CA ILE A 73 1.06 -26.49 -4.64
C ILE A 73 2.41 -25.80 -4.56
N LYS A 74 3.43 -26.48 -5.08
CA LYS A 74 4.77 -25.93 -5.29
C LYS A 74 4.97 -25.66 -6.77
N GLN A 75 4.82 -24.40 -7.19
CA GLN A 75 5.03 -24.04 -8.58
C GLN A 75 6.48 -24.32 -9.01
N LYS A 76 6.64 -24.80 -10.24
CA LYS A 76 7.96 -25.00 -10.83
C LYS A 76 8.63 -23.64 -11.02
N LEU A 77 9.86 -23.50 -10.52
CA LEU A 77 10.64 -22.27 -10.65
C LEU A 77 10.78 -21.84 -12.11
N LEU A 78 10.45 -20.58 -12.39
CA LEU A 78 10.64 -19.97 -13.70
C LEU A 78 12.09 -19.58 -13.94
N LYS A 79 12.59 -19.86 -15.15
CA LYS A 79 13.90 -19.37 -15.58
C LYS A 79 13.78 -17.89 -15.93
N MET A 80 14.57 -17.06 -15.27
CA MET A 80 14.64 -15.62 -15.55
C MET A 80 15.91 -15.29 -16.34
N HIS A 81 15.81 -14.30 -17.24
CA HIS A 81 16.98 -13.76 -17.90
C HIS A 81 17.92 -13.11 -16.86
N PRO A 82 19.26 -13.25 -16.97
CA PRO A 82 20.19 -12.78 -15.93
C PRO A 82 20.02 -11.30 -15.55
N ARG A 83 19.81 -10.42 -16.53
CA ARG A 83 19.56 -8.98 -16.28
C ARG A 83 18.34 -8.74 -15.39
N ILE A 84 17.29 -9.52 -15.60
CA ILE A 84 16.05 -9.42 -14.85
C ILE A 84 16.20 -10.01 -13.45
N ALA A 85 16.89 -11.15 -13.33
CA ALA A 85 17.17 -11.77 -12.04
C ALA A 85 17.96 -10.84 -11.11
N LEU A 86 18.85 -10.00 -11.66
CA LEU A 86 19.59 -9.00 -10.88
C LEU A 86 18.66 -7.94 -10.28
N LEU A 87 17.76 -7.37 -11.09
CA LEU A 87 16.78 -6.39 -10.61
C LEU A 87 15.84 -6.98 -9.55
N VAL A 88 15.39 -8.22 -9.75
CA VAL A 88 14.58 -8.94 -8.76
C VAL A 88 15.35 -9.12 -7.45
N LYS A 89 16.64 -9.45 -7.53
CA LYS A 89 17.49 -9.63 -6.35
C LYS A 89 17.64 -8.34 -5.56
N GLU A 90 17.87 -7.21 -6.22
CA GLU A 90 18.02 -5.89 -5.58
C GLU A 90 16.75 -5.51 -4.80
N GLU A 91 15.57 -5.67 -5.41
CA GLU A 91 14.30 -5.40 -4.75
C GLU A 91 14.06 -6.34 -3.55
N LEU A 92 14.31 -7.65 -3.71
CA LEU A 92 14.17 -8.60 -2.60
C LEU A 92 15.13 -8.29 -1.44
N GLN A 93 16.34 -7.80 -1.72
CA GLN A 93 17.28 -7.36 -0.68
C GLN A 93 16.75 -6.12 0.05
N CYS A 94 16.11 -5.19 -0.66
CA CYS A 94 15.44 -4.05 -0.05
C CYS A 94 14.30 -4.52 0.89
N LEU A 95 13.46 -5.46 0.44
CA LEU A 95 12.38 -6.01 1.27
C LEU A 95 12.90 -6.82 2.47
N LEU A 96 14.04 -7.50 2.33
CA LEU A 96 14.70 -8.21 3.44
C LEU A 96 15.33 -7.24 4.46
N SER A 97 15.97 -6.16 4.00
CA SER A 97 16.68 -5.22 4.88
C SER A 97 15.73 -4.52 5.86
N VAL A 98 14.47 -4.40 5.47
CA VAL A 98 13.39 -3.81 6.27
C VAL A 98 12.46 -4.85 6.91
N SER A 99 12.82 -6.13 6.84
CA SER A 99 12.06 -7.24 7.44
C SER A 99 10.60 -7.34 6.96
N PHE A 100 10.33 -6.89 5.72
CA PHE A 100 9.01 -7.05 5.08
C PHE A 100 8.79 -8.49 4.61
N ILE A 101 9.87 -9.14 4.18
CA ILE A 101 9.90 -10.58 3.89
C ILE A 101 10.95 -11.28 4.74
N LEU A 102 10.78 -12.58 4.92
CA LEU A 102 11.67 -13.43 5.73
C LEU A 102 11.95 -14.74 4.99
N PRO A 103 13.16 -15.32 5.12
CA PRO A 103 13.43 -16.66 4.62
C PRO A 103 12.61 -17.69 5.42
N ILE A 104 12.06 -18.68 4.71
CA ILE A 104 11.30 -19.77 5.31
C ILE A 104 11.90 -21.12 4.90
N ASP A 105 12.07 -22.00 5.87
CA ASP A 105 12.52 -23.36 5.63
C ASP A 105 11.33 -24.28 5.31
N TYR A 106 11.51 -25.14 4.31
CA TYR A 106 10.54 -26.18 3.92
C TYR A 106 9.10 -25.69 3.63
N PRO A 107 8.91 -24.66 2.77
CA PRO A 107 7.57 -24.17 2.45
C PRO A 107 6.72 -25.24 1.77
N GLN A 108 5.44 -25.31 2.13
CA GLN A 108 4.45 -26.20 1.50
C GLN A 108 3.84 -25.59 0.23
N TRP A 109 3.61 -24.28 0.24
CA TRP A 109 3.15 -23.48 -0.90
C TRP A 109 4.32 -22.71 -1.49
N ILE A 110 4.49 -22.75 -2.81
CA ILE A 110 5.50 -21.95 -3.52
C ILE A 110 4.84 -21.30 -4.72
N SER A 111 4.86 -19.97 -4.76
CA SER A 111 4.39 -19.15 -5.87
C SER A 111 5.57 -18.52 -6.60
N ASN A 112 5.49 -18.45 -7.92
CA ASN A 112 6.50 -17.82 -8.76
C ASN A 112 6.38 -16.30 -8.74
N ILE A 113 7.52 -15.65 -8.93
CA ILE A 113 7.59 -14.21 -9.22
C ILE A 113 7.17 -13.97 -10.67
N VAL A 114 6.30 -12.99 -10.87
CA VAL A 114 5.87 -12.46 -12.17
C VAL A 114 6.29 -11.00 -12.24
N LEU A 115 6.69 -10.57 -13.43
CA LEU A 115 7.13 -9.20 -13.65
C LEU A 115 6.12 -8.48 -14.51
N VAL A 116 5.74 -7.29 -14.06
CA VAL A 116 4.81 -6.41 -14.76
C VAL A 116 5.53 -5.11 -15.08
N THR A 117 5.39 -4.64 -16.32
CA THR A 117 5.95 -3.35 -16.74
C THR A 117 5.01 -2.22 -16.30
N LYS A 118 5.55 -1.23 -15.59
CA LYS A 118 4.84 0.01 -15.29
C LYS A 118 4.66 0.81 -16.58
N ALA A 119 3.58 1.61 -16.64
CA ALA A 119 3.42 2.62 -17.69
C ALA A 119 4.59 3.62 -17.73
N THR A 120 5.27 3.84 -16.59
CA THR A 120 6.45 4.69 -16.46
C THR A 120 7.76 4.03 -16.92
N GLY A 121 7.72 2.79 -17.43
CA GLY A 121 8.88 2.04 -17.90
C GLY A 121 9.65 1.25 -16.84
N GLY A 122 9.29 1.40 -15.56
CA GLY A 122 9.82 0.57 -14.47
C GLY A 122 9.25 -0.86 -14.46
N LEU A 123 9.79 -1.72 -13.59
CA LEU A 123 9.27 -3.06 -13.33
C LEU A 123 8.57 -3.11 -11.96
N HIS A 124 7.49 -3.88 -11.87
CA HIS A 124 6.88 -4.33 -10.62
C HIS A 124 7.13 -5.83 -10.45
N ILE A 125 7.52 -6.20 -9.23
CA ILE A 125 7.57 -7.59 -8.79
C ILE A 125 6.20 -7.96 -8.25
N CYS A 126 5.60 -8.99 -8.82
CA CYS A 126 4.35 -9.57 -8.37
C CYS A 126 4.55 -11.04 -8.04
N MET A 127 3.73 -11.58 -7.15
CA MET A 127 3.67 -13.01 -6.86
C MET A 127 2.45 -13.62 -7.53
N ASN A 128 2.62 -14.76 -8.22
CA ASN A 128 1.52 -15.48 -8.83
C ASN A 128 0.80 -16.35 -7.80
N PHE A 129 -0.16 -15.76 -7.07
CA PHE A 129 -0.96 -16.46 -6.09
C PHE A 129 -2.14 -17.24 -6.68
N CYS A 130 -2.25 -17.46 -8.00
CA CYS A 130 -3.40 -18.14 -8.59
C CYS A 130 -3.73 -19.49 -7.92
N ASP A 131 -2.74 -20.34 -7.69
CA ASP A 131 -2.94 -21.65 -7.04
C ASP A 131 -3.40 -21.52 -5.58
N LEU A 132 -2.83 -20.54 -4.85
CA LEU A 132 -3.21 -20.26 -3.46
C LEU A 132 -4.64 -19.69 -3.39
N ASN A 133 -4.97 -18.75 -4.27
CA ASN A 133 -6.28 -18.11 -4.34
C ASN A 133 -7.38 -19.11 -4.66
N LEU A 134 -7.11 -20.10 -5.54
CA LEU A 134 -8.05 -21.19 -5.82
C LEU A 134 -8.28 -22.12 -4.62
N ALA A 135 -7.30 -22.21 -3.71
CA ALA A 135 -7.39 -22.99 -2.49
C ALA A 135 -8.06 -22.25 -1.32
N CYS A 136 -8.28 -20.95 -1.44
CA CYS A 136 -8.97 -20.14 -0.44
C CYS A 136 -10.48 -20.14 -0.67
N PRO A 137 -11.30 -20.13 0.40
CA PRO A 137 -12.74 -19.88 0.26
C PRO A 137 -12.96 -18.48 -0.33
N LYS A 138 -14.07 -18.31 -1.04
CA LYS A 138 -14.45 -16.98 -1.52
C LYS A 138 -14.84 -16.10 -0.34
N ASP A 139 -14.51 -14.83 -0.44
CA ASP A 139 -14.92 -13.84 0.54
C ASP A 139 -16.42 -13.52 0.37
N ASP A 140 -17.17 -13.62 1.47
CA ASP A 140 -18.60 -13.30 1.54
C ASP A 140 -18.85 -11.82 1.83
N PHE A 141 -17.80 -11.04 2.09
CA PHE A 141 -17.86 -9.62 2.41
C PHE A 141 -17.35 -8.77 1.24
N PRO A 142 -18.19 -8.49 0.23
CA PRO A 142 -17.79 -7.62 -0.87
C PRO A 142 -17.50 -6.21 -0.36
N LEU A 143 -16.54 -5.54 -1.00
CA LEU A 143 -16.34 -4.12 -0.81
C LEU A 143 -17.65 -3.35 -1.11
N PRO A 144 -17.99 -2.32 -0.32
CA PRO A 144 -19.18 -1.53 -0.57
C PRO A 144 -19.12 -0.89 -1.96
N GLY A 145 -20.26 -0.86 -2.64
CA GLY A 145 -20.36 -0.23 -3.96
C GLY A 145 -20.09 1.27 -3.86
N ILE A 146 -19.51 1.84 -4.92
CA ILE A 146 -19.17 3.28 -4.93
C ILE A 146 -20.40 4.17 -4.71
N ASP A 147 -21.55 3.79 -5.27
CA ASP A 147 -22.80 4.53 -5.09
C ASP A 147 -23.25 4.55 -3.62
N GLN A 148 -23.09 3.44 -2.90
CA GLN A 148 -23.40 3.37 -1.47
C GLN A 148 -22.47 4.28 -0.66
N LEU A 149 -21.17 4.31 -1.00
CA LEU A 149 -20.22 5.21 -0.35
C LEU A 149 -20.58 6.67 -0.61
N VAL A 150 -20.97 7.01 -1.85
CA VAL A 150 -21.41 8.37 -2.21
C VAL A 150 -22.68 8.75 -1.45
N ASP A 151 -23.68 7.87 -1.40
CA ASP A 151 -24.94 8.11 -0.67
C ASP A 151 -24.71 8.33 0.83
N LEU A 152 -23.77 7.59 1.44
CA LEU A 152 -23.38 7.78 2.84
C LEU A 152 -22.72 9.14 3.08
N THR A 153 -22.09 9.73 2.07
CA THR A 153 -21.48 11.07 2.18
C THR A 153 -22.47 12.21 1.98
N VAL A 154 -23.70 11.93 1.52
CA VAL A 154 -24.76 12.94 1.42
C VAL A 154 -25.02 13.53 2.80
N SER A 155 -25.22 14.85 2.87
CA SER A 155 -25.39 15.67 4.08
C SER A 155 -24.12 15.97 4.91
N HIS A 156 -22.94 15.47 4.51
CA HIS A 156 -21.68 15.91 5.13
C HIS A 156 -21.17 17.19 4.47
N GLU A 157 -20.76 18.17 5.29
CA GLU A 157 -20.27 19.47 4.81
C GLU A 157 -18.81 19.41 4.32
N MET A 158 -18.06 18.37 4.70
CA MET A 158 -16.65 18.20 4.36
C MET A 158 -16.33 16.75 4.01
N LEU A 159 -15.60 16.55 2.92
CA LEU A 159 -15.07 15.24 2.48
C LEU A 159 -13.55 15.31 2.44
N SER A 160 -12.88 14.36 3.09
CA SER A 160 -11.44 14.14 2.93
C SER A 160 -11.19 12.84 2.17
N LEU A 161 -10.31 12.89 1.17
CA LEU A 161 -9.89 11.74 0.38
C LEU A 161 -8.41 11.49 0.68
N MET A 162 -8.11 10.32 1.21
CA MET A 162 -6.75 9.85 1.43
C MET A 162 -6.58 8.56 0.65
N ASP A 163 -5.45 8.43 -0.03
CA ASP A 163 -5.07 7.20 -0.71
C ASP A 163 -3.82 6.61 -0.05
N GLY A 164 -3.89 5.32 0.27
CA GLY A 164 -2.78 4.55 0.81
C GLY A 164 -1.95 3.97 -0.32
N PHE A 165 -1.35 4.82 -1.15
CA PHE A 165 -0.40 4.35 -2.15
C PHE A 165 0.95 3.98 -1.52
N SER A 166 1.43 2.79 -1.87
CA SER A 166 2.84 2.37 -1.77
C SER A 166 3.50 2.36 -3.13
#